data_AF-A0A9N9Q3G9-F1
#
_entry.id   AF-A0A9N9Q3G9-F1
#
_cell.length_a   1.000
_cell.length_b   1.000
_cell.length_c   1.000
_cell.angle_alpha   90.00
_cell.angle_beta   90.00
_cell.angle_gamma   90.00
#
_symmetry.space_group_name_H-M   'P 1'
#
loop_
_entity.id
_entity.type
_entity.pdbx_description
1 polymer ?
#
loop_
_entity_poly.entity_id
_entity_poly.type
_entity_poly.pdbx_seq_one_letter_code
_entity_poly.pdbx_strand_id
1 'polypeptide(L)' 'MACQQVLEGRYIDPTRLKIVLDRLFGTRGNYFVRLQLNCWILTVPRKLTEEQIESCYFESH' A
#
# COMPACT_ATOMS: atom_id res chain seq x y z
N MET A 1 3.15 -13.37 -11.10
CA MET A 1 2.19 -13.81 -10.07
C MET A 1 1.96 -12.63 -9.14
N ALA A 2 0.73 -12.18 -8.96
CA ALA A 2 0.43 -11.08 -8.04
C ALA A 2 0.07 -11.67 -6.67
N CYS A 3 0.58 -11.07 -5.61
CA CYS A 3 0.31 -11.44 -4.23
C CYS A 3 -0.70 -10.45 -3.64
N GLN A 4 -1.68 -10.99 -2.92
CA GLN A 4 -2.59 -10.18 -2.12
C GLN A 4 -1.98 -9.93 -0.73
N GLN A 5 -2.07 -8.69 -0.27
CA GLN A 5 -1.64 -8.25 1.04
C GLN A 5 -2.69 -7.32 1.62
N VAL A 6 -3.02 -7.51 2.90
CA VAL A 6 -4.00 -6.67 3.59
C VAL A 6 -3.23 -5.82 4.59
N LEU A 7 -3.48 -4.51 4.56
CA LEU A 7 -3.01 -3.57 5.57
C LEU A 7 -4.20 -3.15 6.42
N GLU A 8 -4.19 -3.52 7.69
CA GLU A 8 -5.18 -3.10 8.68
C GLU A 8 -4.72 -1.79 9.27
N GLY A 9 -5.37 -0.68 8.93
CA GLY A 9 -4.90 0.62 9.39
C GLY A 9 -5.79 1.77 8.98
N ARG A 10 -6.50 2.35 9.95
CA ARG A 10 -7.19 3.64 9.83
C ARG A 10 -6.23 4.81 9.53
N TYR A 11 -4.92 4.60 9.68
CA TYR A 11 -3.89 5.64 9.60
C TYR A 11 -3.06 5.57 8.31
N ILE A 12 -3.43 4.73 7.34
CA ILE A 12 -2.73 4.68 6.05
C ILE A 12 -3.19 5.84 5.19
N ASP A 13 -2.26 6.71 4.81
CA ASP A 13 -2.54 7.78 3.87
C ASP A 13 -2.56 7.22 2.43
N PRO A 14 -3.68 7.34 1.70
CA PRO A 14 -3.79 6.81 0.35
C PRO A 14 -2.82 7.46 -0.65
N THR A 15 -2.43 8.72 -0.40
CA THR A 15 -1.48 9.45 -1.27
C THR A 15 -0.07 8.90 -1.09
N ARG A 16 0.39 8.76 0.16
CA ARG A 16 1.68 8.12 0.50
C ARG A 16 1.72 6.69 0.00
N LEU A 17 0.66 5.92 0.23
CA LEU A 17 0.55 4.54 -0.27
C LEU A 17 0.71 4.48 -1.79
N LYS A 18 0.02 5.35 -2.53
CA LYS A 18 0.17 5.43 -3.99
C LYS A 18 1.59 5.80 -4.41
N ILE A 19 2.22 6.78 -3.75
CA ILE A 19 3.61 7.17 -4.04
C ILE A 19 4.58 6.01 -3.81
N VAL A 20 4.41 5.26 -2.73
CA VAL A 20 5.22 4.07 -2.41
C VAL A 20 5.03 3.00 -3.49
N LEU A 21 3.79 2.71 -3.88
CA LEU A 21 3.48 1.75 -4.95
C LEU A 21 4.06 2.19 -6.30
N ASP A 22 3.93 3.46 -6.67
CA ASP A 22 4.50 4.02 -7.90
C ASP A 22 6.02 3.96 -7.90
N ARG A 23 6.69 4.17 -6.75
CA ARG A 23 8.14 4.03 -6.64
C ARG A 23 8.61 2.59 -6.73
N LEU A 24 7.86 1.64 -6.17
CA LEU A 24 8.24 0.23 -6.11
C LEU A 24 7.90 -0.56 -7.37
N PHE A 25 6.78 -0.22 -8.02
CA PHE A 25 6.20 -0.96 -9.13
C PHE A 25 6.08 -0.14 -10.41
N GLY A 26 6.41 1.15 -10.37
CA GLY A 26 6.27 2.09 -11.48
C GLY A 26 4.87 2.70 -11.55
N THR A 27 4.76 3.87 -12.18
CA THR A 27 3.52 4.65 -12.33
C THR A 27 2.44 3.95 -13.17
N ARG A 28 2.80 2.90 -13.90
CA ARG A 28 1.92 1.97 -14.62
C ARG A 28 2.08 0.53 -14.12
N GLY A 29 2.55 0.37 -12.89
CA GLY A 29 2.80 -0.92 -12.28
C GLY A 29 1.54 -1.76 -12.22
N ASN A 30 1.71 -3.09 -12.27
CA ASN A 30 0.63 -4.05 -12.08
C ASN A 30 0.27 -4.15 -10.59
N TYR A 31 -0.26 -3.07 -10.01
CA TYR A 31 -0.79 -3.07 -8.66
C TYR A 31 -2.25 -2.60 -8.64
N PHE A 32 -3.02 -3.13 -7.69
CA PHE A 32 -4.41 -2.75 -7.46
C PHE A 32 -4.63 -2.51 -5.97
N VAL A 33 -5.36 -1.45 -5.65
CA VAL A 33 -5.62 -1.03 -4.27
C VAL A 33 -7.12 -0.91 -4.07
N ARG A 34 -7.65 -1.53 -3.03
CA ARG A 34 -9.07 -1.45 -2.65
C ARG A 34 -9.22 -1.24 -1.16
N LEU A 35 -10.05 -0.29 -0.75
CA LEU A 35 -10.47 -0.12 0.64
C LEU A 35 -11.75 -0.92 0.89
N GLN A 36 -11.75 -1.79 1.90
CA GLN A 36 -12.94 -2.54 2.32
C GLN A 36 -12.92 -2.69 3.85
N LEU A 37 -14.01 -2.28 4.52
CA LEU A 37 -14.16 -2.44 5.98
C LEU A 37 -12.99 -1.87 6.82
N ASN A 38 -12.44 -0.71 6.44
CA ASN A 38 -11.22 -0.10 7.03
C ASN A 38 -9.91 -0.89 6.82
N CYS A 39 -9.92 -1.90 5.95
CA CYS A 39 -8.73 -2.62 5.54
C CYS A 39 -8.35 -2.22 4.11
N TRP A 40 -7.09 -1.87 3.92
CA TRP A 40 -6.51 -1.63 2.60
C TRP A 40 -6.05 -2.97 2.01
N ILE A 41 -6.75 -3.43 0.98
CA ILE A 41 -6.43 -4.65 0.25
C ILE A 41 -5.57 -4.26 -0.96
N LEU A 42 -4.32 -4.72 -0.94
CA LEU A 42 -3.33 -4.52 -1.99
C LEU A 42 -3.16 -5.80 -2.79
N THR A 43 -3.23 -5.70 -4.11
CA THR A 43 -2.80 -6.74 -5.03
C THR A 43 -1.56 -6.23 -5.73
N VAL A 44 -0.39 -6.78 -5.36
CA VAL A 44 0.92 -6.26 -5.77
C VAL A 44 1.80 -7.39 -6.31
N PRO A 45 2.75 -7.12 -7.22
CA PRO A 45 3.64 -8.15 -7.77
C PRO A 45 4.51 -8.83 -6.69
N ARG A 46 4.84 -8.10 -5.62
CA ARG A 46 5.53 -8.62 -4.43
C ARG A 46 4.97 -7.94 -3.18
N LYS A 47 5.04 -8.64 -2.04
CA LYS A 47 4.62 -8.07 -0.75
C LYS A 47 5.46 -6.85 -0.38
N LEU A 48 4.82 -5.86 0.22
CA LEU A 48 5.51 -4.71 0.83
C LEU A 48 6.20 -5.17 2.11
N THR A 49 7.41 -4.69 2.36
CA THR A 49 8.11 -4.90 3.65
C THR A 49 7.50 -4.00 4.72
N GLU A 50 7.73 -4.32 6.00
CA GLU A 50 7.25 -3.51 7.13
C GLU A 50 7.72 -2.05 7.01
N GLU A 51 9.00 -1.81 6.71
CA GLU A 51 9.55 -0.46 6.50
C GLU A 51 8.80 0.33 5.39
N GLN A 52 8.39 -0.35 4.31
CA GLN A 52 7.62 0.27 3.23
C GLN A 52 6.20 0.60 3.67
N ILE A 53 5.58 -0.26 4.47
CA ILE A 53 4.26 -0.04 5.04
C ILE A 53 4.31 1.12 6.04
N GLU A 54 5.35 1.20 6.87
CA GLU A 54 5.53 2.27 7.84
C GLU A 54 5.60 3.65 7.17
N SER A 55 6.26 3.75 6.01
CA SER A 55 6.29 4.99 5.23
C SER A 55 4.91 5.44 4.72
N CYS A 56 3.90 4.56 4.74
CA CYS A 56 2.53 4.87 4.33
C CYS A 56 1.66 5.40 5.48
N TYR A 57 2.11 5.31 6.74
CA TYR A 57 1.33 5.82 7.87
C TYR A 57 1.36 7.35 7.93
N PHE A 58 0.25 7.93 8.41
CA PHE A 58 0.19 9.31 8.85
C PHE A 58 1.10 9.46 10.07
N GLU A 59 2.22 10.18 9.93
CA GLU A 59 2.88 10.76 11.08
C GLU A 59 1.96 11.86 11.63
N SER A 60 1.16 11.52 12.63
CA SER A 60 0.58 12.52 13.52
C SER A 60 1.70 13.03 14.42
N HIS A 61 2.34 14.10 13.99
CA HIS A 61 3.20 14.93 14.82
C HIS A 61 2.36 15.86 15.70
#